data_AF-A0A929XJ53-F1
#
_entry.id   AF-A0A929XJ53-F1
#
_cell.length_a   1.000
_cell.length_b   1.000
_cell.length_c   1.000
_cell.angle_alpha   90.00
_cell.angle_beta   90.00
_cell.angle_gamma   90.00
#
_symmetry.space_group_name_H-M   'P 1'
#
loop_
_entity.id
_entity.type
_entity.pdbx_description
1 polymer ?
#
loop_
_entity_poly.entity_id
_entity_poly.type
_entity_poly.pdbx_seq_one_letter_code
_entity_poly.pdbx_strand_id
1 'polypeptide(L)'
;MAMYRKLGKAGKPRKALLRNQVTHLIHHGKIVTTEARAKEVRKIAEHLIAIGVREKDHTETHTVKVKVAKKDANGHRIRHIVDKDDPTRVLSETTRDKDGKLIKREGEFANGITMSVFETQEKEVTKDLPSRLHVRRQMQRVLYPVVEVARDEDGKAILAGRKKARKTVDLSDKIFEELAPKYASRNGGYTRMIKIGPRKGDAAMMVVLELV
;
A
#
# COMPACT_ATOMS: atom_id res chain seq x y z
N MET A 1 -4.89 -7.44 38.44
CA MET A 1 -6.05 -7.38 37.52
C MET A 1 -5.55 -7.15 36.09
N ALA A 2 -6.15 -7.73 35.05
CA ALA A 2 -5.68 -7.49 33.67
C ALA A 2 -6.04 -6.06 33.20
N MET A 3 -5.06 -5.30 32.69
CA MET A 3 -5.22 -3.92 32.17
C MET A 3 -6.02 -3.80 30.85
N TYR A 4 -6.64 -4.89 30.38
CA TYR A 4 -7.34 -4.96 29.09
C TYR A 4 -8.54 -5.91 29.18
N ARG A 5 -9.55 -5.72 28.32
CA ARG A 5 -10.72 -6.62 28.26
C ARG A 5 -10.36 -7.94 27.60
N LYS A 6 -10.75 -9.05 28.24
CA LYS A 6 -10.54 -10.42 27.71
C LYS A 6 -11.49 -10.80 26.57
N LEU A 7 -12.61 -10.08 26.40
CA LEU A 7 -13.57 -10.27 25.29
C LEU A 7 -14.07 -11.72 25.10
N GLY A 8 -14.01 -12.56 26.16
CA GLY A 8 -14.34 -13.98 26.08
C GLY A 8 -13.46 -14.78 25.10
N LYS A 9 -12.23 -14.34 24.83
CA LYS A 9 -11.33 -14.98 23.85
C LYS A 9 -9.93 -15.22 24.41
N ALA A 10 -9.31 -16.31 23.97
CA ALA A 10 -7.90 -16.59 24.23
C ALA A 10 -6.97 -15.53 23.60
N GLY A 11 -5.71 -15.47 24.03
CA GLY A 11 -4.77 -14.39 23.67
C GLY A 11 -4.55 -14.21 22.17
N LYS A 12 -4.25 -15.29 21.44
CA LYS A 12 -4.02 -15.27 19.98
C LYS A 12 -5.26 -14.82 19.18
N PRO A 13 -6.44 -15.47 19.32
CA PRO A 13 -7.63 -15.07 18.56
C PRO A 13 -8.13 -13.67 18.94
N ARG A 14 -7.96 -13.23 20.19
CA ARG A 14 -8.28 -11.87 20.61
C ARG A 14 -7.40 -10.83 19.92
N LYS A 15 -6.08 -11.06 19.88
CA LYS A 15 -5.16 -10.16 19.17
C LYS A 15 -5.51 -10.08 17.67
N ALA A 16 -5.79 -11.22 17.03
CA ALA A 16 -6.19 -11.26 15.62
C ALA A 16 -7.47 -10.45 15.36
N LEU A 17 -8.50 -10.62 16.20
CA LEU A 17 -9.74 -9.85 16.11
C LEU A 17 -9.49 -8.33 16.20
N LEU A 18 -8.74 -7.90 17.22
CA LEU A 18 -8.48 -6.47 17.42
C LEU A 18 -7.66 -5.87 16.27
N ARG A 19 -6.65 -6.59 15.78
CA ARG A 19 -5.87 -6.19 14.60
C ARG A 19 -6.75 -6.02 13.36
N ASN A 20 -7.66 -6.96 13.13
CA ASN A 20 -8.59 -6.91 12.01
C ASN A 20 -9.54 -5.69 12.14
N GLN A 21 -10.12 -5.45 13.32
CA GLN A 21 -11.00 -4.29 13.52
C GLN A 21 -10.27 -2.95 13.40
N VAL A 22 -9.04 -2.83 13.91
CA VAL A 22 -8.21 -1.62 13.73
C VAL A 22 -7.89 -1.41 12.25
N THR A 23 -7.53 -2.48 11.53
CA THR A 23 -7.28 -2.44 10.08
C THR A 23 -8.51 -1.91 9.34
N HIS A 24 -9.71 -2.42 9.64
CA HIS A 24 -10.95 -1.95 9.03
C HIS A 24 -11.27 -0.49 9.38
N LEU A 25 -11.01 -0.05 10.61
CA LEU A 25 -11.22 1.34 11.01
C LEU A 25 -10.30 2.30 10.25
N ILE A 26 -9.01 2.00 10.12
CA ILE A 26 -8.07 2.85 9.37
C ILE A 26 -8.38 2.81 7.86
N HIS A 27 -8.78 1.65 7.34
CA HIS A 27 -9.09 1.49 5.93
C HIS A 27 -10.37 2.24 5.53
N HIS A 28 -11.48 2.04 6.24
CA HIS A 28 -12.79 2.58 5.88
C HIS A 28 -13.17 3.88 6.61
N GLY A 29 -12.41 4.29 7.63
CA GLY A 29 -12.69 5.45 8.46
C GLY A 29 -13.80 5.24 9.50
N LYS A 30 -14.68 4.24 9.33
CA LYS A 30 -15.75 3.89 10.28
C LYS A 30 -16.01 2.39 10.32
N ILE A 31 -16.36 1.88 11.50
CA ILE A 31 -16.80 0.49 11.70
C ILE A 31 -17.97 0.42 12.69
N VAL A 32 -18.80 -0.61 12.55
CA VAL A 32 -19.87 -0.92 13.50
C VAL A 32 -19.48 -2.17 14.28
N THR A 33 -19.46 -2.10 15.60
CA THR A 33 -19.06 -3.21 16.47
C THR A 33 -19.73 -3.11 17.84
N THR A 34 -19.57 -4.12 18.71
CA THR A 34 -20.01 -4.03 20.10
C THR A 34 -19.19 -3.02 20.90
N GLU A 35 -19.80 -2.38 21.90
CA GLU A 35 -19.16 -1.37 22.75
C GLU A 35 -17.87 -1.89 23.41
N ALA A 36 -17.90 -3.11 23.92
CA ALA A 36 -16.75 -3.72 24.58
C ALA A 36 -15.55 -3.89 23.63
N ARG A 37 -15.80 -4.25 22.36
CA ARG A 37 -14.74 -4.36 21.34
C ARG A 37 -14.26 -2.99 20.91
N ALA A 38 -15.17 -2.04 20.69
CA ALA A 38 -14.82 -0.69 20.27
C ALA A 38 -13.88 0.02 21.25
N LYS A 39 -14.07 -0.15 22.57
CA LYS A 39 -13.19 0.43 23.59
C LYS A 39 -11.74 -0.06 23.49
N GLU A 40 -11.54 -1.34 23.16
CA GLU A 40 -10.20 -1.91 22.95
C GLU A 40 -9.59 -1.47 21.60
N VAL A 41 -10.40 -1.46 20.55
CA VAL A 41 -9.98 -0.98 19.22
C VAL A 41 -9.57 0.49 19.27
N ARG A 42 -10.35 1.33 19.95
CA ARG A 42 -10.08 2.75 20.20
C ARG A 42 -8.70 2.97 20.82
N LYS A 43 -8.37 2.25 21.89
CA LYS A 43 -7.07 2.37 22.57
C LYS A 43 -5.90 2.10 21.62
N ILE A 44 -6.04 1.11 20.74
CA ILE A 44 -4.99 0.76 19.78
C ILE A 44 -4.93 1.80 18.65
N ALA A 45 -6.08 2.15 18.07
CA ALA A 45 -6.15 3.09 16.96
C ALA A 45 -5.66 4.49 17.35
N GLU A 46 -6.06 5.00 18.52
CA GLU A 46 -5.59 6.30 19.03
C GLU A 46 -4.07 6.32 19.21
N HIS A 47 -3.50 5.23 19.75
CA HIS A 47 -2.06 5.12 19.90
C HIS A 47 -1.32 5.11 18.55
N LEU A 48 -1.81 4.34 17.56
CA LEU A 48 -1.21 4.28 16.23
C LEU A 48 -1.25 5.63 15.50
N ILE A 49 -2.37 6.36 15.61
CA ILE A 49 -2.49 7.69 15.01
C ILE A 49 -1.57 8.67 15.73
N ALA A 50 -1.49 8.63 17.07
CA ALA A 50 -0.61 9.51 17.84
C ALA A 50 0.87 9.37 17.45
N ILE A 51 1.38 8.13 17.37
CA ILE A 51 2.77 7.89 16.94
C ILE A 51 2.99 8.29 15.48
N GLY A 52 1.98 8.13 14.62
CA GLY A 52 2.02 8.57 13.23
C GLY A 52 2.10 10.10 13.10
N VAL A 53 1.28 10.83 13.86
CA VAL A 53 1.30 12.30 13.93
C VAL A 53 2.65 12.80 14.41
N ARG A 54 3.24 12.15 15.43
CA ARG A 54 4.54 12.56 15.99
C ARG A 54 5.69 12.42 14.99
N GLU A 55 5.73 11.34 14.22
CA GLU A 55 6.84 11.05 13.29
C GLU A 55 6.56 11.45 11.84
N LYS A 56 5.53 12.26 11.57
CA LYS A 56 5.05 12.54 10.20
C LYS A 56 6.12 13.21 9.31
N ASP A 57 6.96 14.07 9.86
CA ASP A 57 7.94 14.87 9.08
C ASP A 57 9.33 14.21 9.00
N HIS A 58 9.51 13.02 9.60
CA HIS A 58 10.81 12.35 9.70
C HIS A 58 11.10 11.49 8.46
N THR A 59 11.28 12.16 7.31
CA THR A 59 11.65 11.53 6.03
C THR A 59 12.87 12.18 5.38
N GLU A 60 13.64 11.40 4.63
CA GLU A 60 14.75 11.88 3.80
C GLU A 60 14.54 11.51 2.35
N THR A 61 14.88 12.42 1.44
CA THR A 61 14.88 12.16 -0.01
C THR A 61 16.24 11.65 -0.46
N HIS A 62 16.25 10.50 -1.13
CA HIS A 62 17.46 9.90 -1.68
C HIS A 62 17.31 9.72 -3.19
N THR A 63 18.25 10.24 -3.97
CA THR A 63 18.32 10.03 -5.42
C THR A 63 18.88 8.63 -5.70
N VAL A 64 18.03 7.72 -6.17
CA VAL A 64 18.42 6.36 -6.54
C VAL A 64 18.49 6.27 -8.06
N LYS A 65 19.64 5.78 -8.56
CA LYS A 65 19.83 5.46 -9.98
C LYS A 65 19.10 4.16 -10.30
N VAL A 66 18.04 4.23 -11.08
CA VAL A 66 17.25 3.07 -11.51
C VAL A 66 17.46 2.85 -13.00
N LYS A 67 17.83 1.61 -13.37
CA LYS A 67 17.89 1.19 -14.77
C LYS A 67 16.47 0.95 -15.30
N VAL A 68 15.98 1.87 -16.12
CA VAL A 68 14.66 1.77 -16.78
C VAL A 68 14.89 1.43 -18.25
N ALA A 69 14.00 0.66 -18.87
CA ALA A 69 14.15 0.39 -20.30
C ALA A 69 13.99 1.69 -21.10
N LYS A 70 14.92 1.95 -22.01
CA LYS A 70 14.85 3.11 -22.92
C LYS A 70 13.61 2.94 -23.81
N LYS A 71 12.83 4.01 -23.94
CA LYS A 71 11.60 4.02 -24.75
C LYS A 71 11.70 5.08 -25.84
N ASP A 72 11.08 4.81 -26.98
CA ASP A 72 10.89 5.80 -28.05
C ASP A 72 9.84 6.86 -27.66
N ALA A 73 9.74 7.93 -28.45
CA ALA A 73 8.71 8.98 -28.30
C ALA A 73 7.26 8.43 -28.23
N ASN A 74 7.03 7.26 -28.83
CA ASN A 74 5.72 6.58 -28.84
C ASN A 74 5.52 5.61 -27.65
N GLY A 75 6.45 5.56 -26.69
CA GLY A 75 6.38 4.75 -25.47
C GLY A 75 6.76 3.27 -25.61
N HIS A 76 7.16 2.83 -26.80
CA HIS A 76 7.64 1.48 -27.08
C HIS A 76 9.08 1.28 -26.59
N ARG A 77 9.42 0.08 -26.08
CA ARG A 77 10.77 -0.22 -25.56
C ARG A 77 11.75 -0.45 -26.71
N ILE A 78 12.88 0.22 -26.67
CA ILE A 78 13.96 0.08 -27.65
C ILE A 78 14.79 -1.17 -27.32
N ARG A 79 15.15 -1.94 -28.35
CA ARG A 79 16.11 -3.05 -28.26
C ARG A 79 17.18 -2.88 -29.34
N HIS A 80 18.43 -3.14 -29.01
CA HIS A 80 19.51 -3.20 -29.98
C HIS A 80 19.65 -4.62 -30.51
N ILE A 81 19.91 -4.77 -31.80
CA ILE A 81 20.52 -5.99 -32.34
C ILE A 81 22.02 -5.75 -32.29
N VAL A 82 22.74 -6.66 -31.66
CA VAL A 82 24.17 -6.57 -31.39
C VAL A 82 24.86 -7.77 -32.04
N ASP A 83 26.10 -7.61 -32.48
CA ASP A 83 26.89 -8.70 -33.05
C ASP A 83 27.14 -9.82 -32.01
N LYS A 84 27.15 -11.07 -32.45
CA LYS A 84 27.29 -12.24 -31.58
C LYS A 84 28.72 -12.38 -31.03
N ASP A 85 29.70 -12.00 -31.84
CA ASP A 85 31.12 -12.15 -31.50
C ASP A 85 31.66 -10.95 -30.70
N ASP A 86 31.00 -9.78 -30.81
CA ASP A 86 31.40 -8.56 -30.09
C ASP A 86 30.16 -7.79 -29.55
N PRO A 87 29.77 -8.02 -28.27
CA PRO A 87 28.53 -7.47 -27.70
C PRO A 87 28.54 -5.95 -27.48
N THR A 88 29.63 -5.26 -27.84
CA THR A 88 29.73 -3.80 -27.83
C THR A 88 29.27 -3.17 -29.15
N ARG A 89 29.25 -3.94 -30.24
CA ARG A 89 28.90 -3.44 -31.59
C ARG A 89 27.40 -3.54 -31.84
N VAL A 90 26.72 -2.39 -31.78
CA VAL A 90 25.29 -2.27 -32.12
C VAL A 90 25.12 -2.26 -33.64
N LEU A 91 24.35 -3.20 -34.17
CA LEU A 91 24.09 -3.38 -35.60
C LEU A 91 22.81 -2.65 -36.04
N SER A 92 21.76 -2.63 -35.22
CA SER A 92 20.53 -1.85 -35.49
C SER A 92 19.68 -1.62 -34.24
N GLU A 93 18.90 -0.54 -34.23
CA GLU A 93 17.84 -0.31 -33.23
C GLU A 93 16.52 -0.91 -33.71
N THR A 94 15.79 -1.55 -32.81
CA THR A 94 14.50 -2.16 -33.11
C THR A 94 13.45 -1.81 -32.07
N THR A 95 12.23 -1.58 -32.56
CA THR A 95 11.07 -1.25 -31.75
C THR A 95 9.92 -2.17 -32.13
N ARG A 96 9.10 -2.58 -31.16
CA ARG A 96 7.91 -3.42 -31.39
C ARG A 96 6.64 -2.71 -30.96
N ASP A 97 5.56 -2.93 -31.70
CA ASP A 97 4.22 -2.40 -31.42
C ASP A 97 3.51 -3.16 -30.29
N LYS A 98 2.34 -2.67 -29.87
CA LYS A 98 1.46 -3.27 -28.85
C LYS A 98 1.05 -4.72 -29.17
N ASP A 99 1.00 -5.07 -30.45
CA ASP A 99 0.69 -6.42 -30.94
C ASP A 99 1.94 -7.30 -31.18
N GLY A 100 3.13 -6.82 -30.81
CA GLY A 100 4.39 -7.56 -30.89
C GLY A 100 5.06 -7.58 -32.27
N LYS A 101 4.48 -6.92 -33.28
CA LYS A 101 5.09 -6.73 -34.60
C LYS A 101 6.28 -5.76 -34.53
N LEU A 102 7.35 -6.04 -35.28
CA LEU A 102 8.52 -5.16 -35.42
C LEU A 102 8.14 -3.93 -36.27
N ILE A 103 8.33 -2.72 -35.72
CA ILE A 103 8.02 -1.44 -36.37
C ILE A 103 9.25 -0.89 -37.11
N LYS A 104 10.45 -1.15 -36.59
CA LYS A 104 11.72 -0.77 -37.24
C LYS A 104 12.70 -1.94 -37.13
N ARG A 105 13.24 -2.37 -38.28
CA ARG A 105 14.35 -3.31 -38.42
C ARG A 105 15.12 -2.89 -39.67
N GLU A 106 16.23 -2.19 -39.48
CA GLU A 106 17.11 -1.83 -40.59
C GLU A 106 18.16 -2.93 -40.73
N GLY A 107 18.23 -3.61 -41.89
CA GLY A 107 19.29 -4.57 -42.25
C GLY A 107 19.03 -6.06 -41.97
N GLU A 108 19.58 -6.92 -42.84
CA GLU A 108 19.73 -8.36 -42.64
C GLU A 108 21.11 -8.64 -42.03
N PHE A 109 21.15 -9.12 -40.78
CA PHE A 109 22.39 -9.49 -40.10
C PHE A 109 22.38 -11.00 -39.84
N ALA A 110 23.32 -11.72 -40.44
CA ALA A 110 23.43 -13.18 -40.33
C ALA A 110 23.70 -13.66 -38.88
N ASN A 111 24.30 -12.81 -38.02
CA ASN A 111 24.80 -13.17 -36.69
C ASN A 111 24.39 -12.19 -35.56
N GLY A 112 23.16 -11.64 -35.57
CA GLY A 112 22.72 -10.66 -34.56
C GLY A 112 21.91 -11.23 -33.38
N ILE A 113 22.23 -10.86 -32.13
CA ILE A 113 21.43 -11.14 -30.93
C ILE A 113 20.70 -9.87 -30.48
N THR A 114 19.41 -9.98 -30.15
CA THR A 114 18.63 -8.83 -29.64
C THR A 114 18.87 -8.61 -28.13
N MET A 115 19.38 -7.44 -27.76
CA MET A 115 19.60 -7.00 -26.39
C MET A 115 18.69 -5.81 -26.03
N SER A 116 18.11 -5.83 -24.84
CA SER A 116 17.27 -4.73 -24.35
C SER A 116 18.11 -3.57 -23.83
N VAL A 117 17.78 -2.35 -24.25
CA VAL A 117 18.50 -1.14 -23.84
C VAL A 117 17.92 -0.60 -22.54
N PHE A 118 18.80 -0.35 -21.58
CA PHE A 118 18.42 0.29 -20.32
C PHE A 118 19.11 1.64 -20.21
N GLU A 119 18.34 2.66 -19.89
CA GLU A 119 18.81 3.98 -19.52
C GLU A 119 18.87 4.06 -17.99
N THR A 120 19.87 4.74 -17.46
CA THR A 120 19.95 5.02 -16.03
C THR A 120 19.21 6.31 -15.76
N GLN A 121 18.07 6.23 -15.08
CA GLN A 121 17.28 7.39 -14.68
C GLN A 121 17.45 7.61 -13.18
N GLU A 122 17.66 8.86 -12.79
CA GLU A 122 17.66 9.27 -11.39
C GLU A 122 16.21 9.43 -10.93
N LYS A 123 15.84 8.68 -9.89
CA LYS A 123 14.53 8.80 -9.25
C LYS A 123 14.73 9.22 -7.81
N GLU A 124 14.03 10.27 -7.42
CA GLU A 124 13.92 10.66 -6.03
C GLU A 124 13.01 9.67 -5.30
N VAL A 125 13.57 9.00 -4.29
CA VAL A 125 12.83 8.08 -3.42
C VAL A 125 12.81 8.68 -2.03
N THR A 126 11.61 8.88 -1.50
CA THR A 126 11.42 9.26 -0.10
C THR A 126 11.65 8.02 0.78
N LYS A 127 12.56 8.13 1.74
CA LYS A 127 12.87 7.09 2.73
C LYS A 127 12.51 7.59 4.11
N ASP A 128 12.04 6.67 4.96
CA ASP A 128 11.78 6.96 6.36
C ASP A 128 13.10 7.05 7.14
N LEU A 129 13.24 8.07 7.99
CA LEU A 129 14.29 8.10 9.01
C LEU A 129 14.10 6.96 10.03
N PRO A 130 15.13 6.58 10.80
CA PRO A 130 15.06 5.46 11.74
C PRO A 130 13.88 5.54 12.73
N SER A 131 13.50 6.74 13.19
CA SER A 131 12.37 6.94 14.11
C SER A 131 11.02 6.64 13.44
N ARG A 132 10.79 7.19 12.25
CA ARG A 132 9.59 6.91 11.43
C ARG A 132 9.53 5.46 10.99
N LEU A 133 10.67 4.87 10.64
CA LEU A 133 10.76 3.44 10.31
C LEU A 133 10.40 2.56 11.51
N HIS A 134 10.87 2.90 12.71
CA HIS A 134 10.49 2.20 13.94
C HIS A 134 8.97 2.24 14.14
N VAL A 135 8.35 3.41 13.98
CA VAL A 135 6.90 3.56 14.07
C VAL A 135 6.17 2.75 12.99
N ARG A 136 6.64 2.77 11.74
CA ARG A 136 6.09 1.92 10.67
C ARG A 136 6.13 0.43 11.05
N ARG A 137 7.23 -0.06 11.64
CA ARG A 137 7.32 -1.45 12.12
C ARG A 137 6.34 -1.74 13.25
N GLN A 138 6.13 -0.79 14.17
CA GLN A 138 5.12 -0.90 15.22
C GLN A 138 3.70 -0.97 14.62
N MET A 139 3.40 -0.17 13.59
CA MET A 139 2.13 -0.19 12.85
C MET A 139 1.94 -1.52 12.13
N GLN A 140 2.93 -2.01 11.37
CA GLN A 140 2.87 -3.28 10.63
C GLN A 140 2.69 -4.51 11.54
N ARG A 141 3.10 -4.43 12.81
CA ARG A 141 2.82 -5.48 13.81
C ARG A 141 1.32 -5.61 14.10
N VAL A 142 0.55 -4.54 13.89
CA VAL A 142 -0.89 -4.49 14.20
C VAL A 142 -1.73 -4.55 12.92
N LEU A 143 -1.41 -3.73 11.93
CA LEU A 143 -2.17 -3.61 10.70
C LEU A 143 -1.93 -4.81 9.78
N TYR A 144 -2.96 -5.21 9.05
CA TYR A 144 -2.83 -6.14 7.94
C TYR A 144 -2.75 -5.37 6.62
N PRO A 145 -1.94 -5.81 5.65
CA PRO A 145 -2.02 -5.27 4.30
C PRO A 145 -3.39 -5.59 3.70
N VAL A 146 -4.03 -4.60 3.10
CA VAL A 146 -5.34 -4.77 2.45
C VAL A 146 -5.11 -4.83 0.95
N VAL A 147 -5.76 -5.79 0.29
CA VAL A 147 -5.71 -5.89 -1.17
C VAL A 147 -7.04 -5.42 -1.73
N GLU A 148 -7.02 -4.28 -2.38
CA GLU A 148 -8.16 -3.75 -3.11
C GLU A 148 -8.26 -4.44 -4.48
N VAL A 149 -9.49 -4.75 -4.88
CA VAL A 149 -9.82 -5.23 -6.21
C VAL A 149 -10.63 -4.13 -6.88
N ALA A 150 -10.28 -3.78 -8.11
CA ALA A 150 -11.09 -2.88 -8.91
C ALA A 150 -12.55 -3.36 -8.92
N ARG A 151 -13.49 -2.42 -8.80
CA ARG A 151 -14.93 -2.69 -8.87
C ARG A 151 -15.51 -1.99 -10.08
N ASP A 152 -16.44 -2.66 -10.77
CA ASP A 152 -17.26 -2.10 -11.82
C ASP A 152 -18.24 -1.06 -11.24
N GLU A 153 -18.90 -0.30 -12.10
CA GLU A 153 -19.91 0.72 -11.74
C GLU A 153 -21.05 0.13 -10.88
N ASP A 154 -21.38 -1.15 -11.09
CA ASP A 154 -22.36 -1.91 -10.29
C ASP A 154 -21.82 -2.43 -8.94
N GLY A 155 -20.59 -2.08 -8.57
CA GLY A 155 -19.95 -2.52 -7.33
C GLY A 155 -19.49 -3.98 -7.33
N LYS A 156 -19.63 -4.71 -8.45
CA LYS A 156 -19.09 -6.06 -8.64
C LYS A 156 -17.57 -5.98 -8.83
N ALA A 157 -16.85 -6.95 -8.27
CA ALA A 157 -15.40 -7.02 -8.47
C ALA A 157 -15.08 -7.36 -9.93
N ILE A 158 -14.27 -6.54 -10.60
CA ILE A 158 -13.85 -6.77 -11.99
C ILE A 158 -12.99 -8.03 -12.01
N LEU A 159 -13.59 -9.15 -12.42
CA LEU A 159 -13.01 -10.46 -12.71
C LEU A 159 -11.78 -10.87 -11.88
N ALA A 160 -12.08 -11.70 -10.87
CA ALA A 160 -11.16 -12.58 -10.18
C ALA A 160 -10.28 -13.39 -11.17
N GLY A 161 -9.05 -12.93 -11.43
CA GLY A 161 -8.08 -13.69 -12.22
C GLY A 161 -6.87 -12.90 -12.71
N ARG A 162 -7.03 -11.60 -13.01
CA ARG A 162 -5.89 -10.77 -13.42
C ARG A 162 -5.17 -10.20 -12.21
N LYS A 163 -3.98 -10.73 -11.89
CA LYS A 163 -3.07 -10.20 -10.84
C LYS A 163 -2.83 -8.68 -10.98
N LYS A 164 -2.92 -8.14 -12.21
CA LYS A 164 -2.76 -6.71 -12.52
C LYS A 164 -3.88 -5.81 -11.99
N ALA A 165 -5.05 -6.34 -11.63
CA ALA A 165 -6.19 -5.56 -11.14
C ALA A 165 -6.25 -5.42 -9.60
N ARG A 166 -5.27 -5.99 -8.89
CA ARG A 166 -5.19 -5.92 -7.42
C ARG A 166 -4.17 -4.87 -6.99
N LYS A 167 -4.60 -3.95 -6.12
CA LYS A 167 -3.73 -2.96 -5.49
C LYS A 167 -3.56 -3.31 -4.02
N THR A 168 -2.33 -3.62 -3.61
CA THR A 168 -2.01 -3.77 -2.18
C THR A 168 -1.84 -2.38 -1.58
N VAL A 169 -2.64 -2.06 -0.57
CA VAL A 169 -2.59 -0.81 0.17
C VAL A 169 -1.84 -1.04 1.48
N ASP A 170 -0.74 -0.32 1.69
CA ASP A 170 -0.11 -0.23 3.00
C ASP A 170 -0.86 0.81 3.83
N LEU A 171 -1.55 0.35 4.87
CA LEU A 171 -2.29 1.23 5.78
C LEU A 171 -1.37 2.14 6.60
N SER A 172 -0.08 1.80 6.73
CA SER A 172 0.90 2.65 7.39
C SER A 172 1.10 3.95 6.61
N ASP A 173 1.17 3.86 5.27
CA ASP A 173 1.26 5.02 4.40
C ASP A 173 0.01 5.88 4.52
N LYS A 174 -1.18 5.27 4.55
CA LYS A 174 -2.43 6.00 4.80
C LYS A 174 -2.40 6.77 6.13
N ILE A 175 -1.82 6.19 7.18
CA ILE A 175 -1.68 6.91 8.45
C ILE A 175 -0.73 8.10 8.31
N PHE A 176 0.43 7.94 7.67
CA PHE A 176 1.41 9.02 7.56
C PHE A 176 1.02 10.12 6.56
N GLU A 177 0.38 9.76 5.45
CA GLU A 177 0.09 10.67 4.34
C GLU A 177 -1.28 11.35 4.50
N GLU A 178 -2.28 10.64 5.03
CA GLU A 178 -3.66 11.16 5.13
C GLU A 178 -4.02 11.54 6.57
N LEU A 179 -3.85 10.62 7.53
CA LEU A 179 -4.35 10.84 8.89
C LEU A 179 -3.44 11.74 9.73
N ALA A 180 -2.13 11.58 9.62
CA ALA A 180 -1.17 12.33 10.43
C ALA A 180 -1.20 13.84 10.14
N PRO A 181 -1.27 14.30 8.88
CA PRO A 181 -1.49 15.72 8.58
C PRO A 181 -2.85 16.21 9.06
N LYS A 182 -3.93 15.42 8.85
CA LYS A 182 -5.29 15.76 9.29
C LYS A 182 -5.38 16.04 10.79
N TYR A 183 -4.66 15.27 11.59
CA TYR A 183 -4.70 15.34 13.05
C TYR A 183 -3.52 16.09 13.69
N ALA A 184 -2.71 16.80 12.90
CA ALA A 184 -1.51 17.47 13.39
C ALA A 184 -1.78 18.45 14.55
N SER A 185 -2.91 19.14 14.54
CA SER A 185 -3.29 20.09 15.59
C SER A 185 -4.01 19.45 16.79
N ARG A 186 -4.28 18.14 16.75
CA ARG A 186 -5.12 17.45 17.73
C ARG A 186 -4.28 16.60 18.70
N ASN A 187 -4.39 16.89 19.98
CA ASN A 187 -3.71 16.15 21.06
C ASN A 187 -4.59 15.01 21.63
N GLY A 188 -4.98 14.06 20.78
CA GLY A 188 -5.79 12.90 21.16
C GLY A 188 -7.28 13.00 20.79
N GLY A 189 -8.03 11.93 21.06
CA GLY A 189 -9.45 11.85 20.65
C GLY A 189 -9.61 11.83 19.11
N TYR A 190 -8.80 11.01 18.44
CA TYR A 190 -8.84 10.80 16.98
C TYR A 190 -10.01 9.92 16.54
N THR A 191 -10.68 9.27 17.49
CA THR A 191 -11.84 8.42 17.24
C THR A 191 -13.04 8.90 18.05
N ARG A 192 -14.22 8.80 17.45
CA ARG A 192 -15.51 9.04 18.09
C ARG A 192 -16.28 7.73 18.18
N MET A 193 -16.97 7.53 19.31
CA MET A 193 -17.83 6.37 19.54
C MET A 193 -19.27 6.84 19.73
N ILE A 194 -20.18 6.36 18.88
CA ILE A 194 -21.61 6.69 18.91
C ILE A 194 -22.38 5.41 19.22
N LYS A 195 -23.18 5.43 20.29
CA LYS A 195 -24.05 4.29 20.65
C LYS A 195 -25.26 4.25 19.73
N ILE A 196 -25.52 3.09 19.12
CA ILE A 196 -26.67 2.87 18.24
C ILE A 196 -27.75 1.97 18.86
N GLY A 197 -27.53 1.53 20.10
CA GLY A 197 -28.46 0.70 20.86
C GLY A 197 -28.09 -0.80 20.88
N PRO A 198 -28.89 -1.62 21.57
CA PRO A 198 -28.68 -3.06 21.64
C PRO A 198 -29.08 -3.75 20.33
N ARG A 199 -28.29 -4.74 19.88
CA ARG A 199 -28.65 -5.54 18.71
C ARG A 199 -29.75 -6.55 19.01
N LYS A 200 -30.59 -6.83 18.02
CA LYS A 200 -31.62 -7.89 18.10
C LYS A 200 -30.95 -9.26 18.22
N GLY A 201 -31.44 -10.10 19.14
CA GLY A 201 -30.93 -11.45 19.38
C GLY A 201 -30.33 -11.60 20.77
N ASP A 202 -29.13 -11.04 21.00
CA ASP A 202 -28.40 -11.17 22.27
C ASP A 202 -28.31 -9.86 23.07
N ALA A 203 -29.04 -8.82 22.66
CA ALA A 203 -29.11 -7.50 23.30
C ALA A 203 -27.75 -6.81 23.51
N ALA A 204 -26.69 -7.22 22.80
CA ALA A 204 -25.37 -6.62 22.98
C ALA A 204 -25.37 -5.17 22.47
N MET A 205 -24.89 -4.23 23.30
CA MET A 205 -24.77 -2.82 22.93
C MET A 205 -23.83 -2.62 21.74
N MET A 206 -24.36 -2.08 20.66
CA MET A 206 -23.63 -1.76 19.45
C MET A 206 -23.24 -0.28 19.42
N VAL A 207 -22.12 -0.02 18.78
CA VAL A 207 -21.57 1.31 18.57
C VAL A 207 -21.00 1.45 17.17
N VAL A 208 -21.08 2.65 16.64
CA VAL A 208 -20.28 3.11 15.51
C VAL A 208 -18.99 3.70 16.09
N LEU A 209 -17.85 3.21 15.64
CA LEU A 209 -16.53 3.78 15.91
C LEU A 209 -16.03 4.41 14.62
N GLU A 210 -15.78 5.71 14.63
CA GLU A 210 -15.36 6.49 13.46
C GLU A 210 -14.13 7.36 13.76
N LEU A 211 -13.36 7.66 12.71
CA LEU A 211 -12.31 8.66 12.70
C LEU A 211 -12.95 10.07 12.65
N VAL A 212 -12.42 11.01 13.43
CA VAL A 212 -12.94 12.39 13.54
C VAL A 212 -12.51 13.26 12.37
#